data_AF-A0A8T4YAH5-F1
#
_entry.id   AF-A0A8T4YAH5-F1
#
_cell.length_a   1.000
_cell.length_b   1.000
_cell.length_c   1.000
_cell.angle_alpha   90.00
_cell.angle_beta   90.00
_cell.angle_gamma   90.00
#
_symmetry.space_group_name_H-M   'P 1'
#
loop_
_entity.id
_entity.type
_entity.pdbx_description
1 polymer ?
#
loop_
_entity_poly.entity_id
_entity_poly.type
_entity_poly.pdbx_seq_one_letter_code
_entity_poly.pdbx_strand_id
1 'polypeptide(L)'
;MKCPKCGSETATLVKTWTISPRKPEEGTPKLMGIFECPNCEAKFRAIVEEAKSEETVSIKNMVERIKVIKGELMQTLKNLREKIKTLETERTNLMIEIEKLKKAAESRVSALESEVNMLREEVKSLRELLGYVEEKEK
;
A
#
# COMPACT_ATOMS: atom_id res chain seq x y z
N MET A 1 -25.35 41.04 -1.22
CA MET A 1 -26.52 41.65 -1.92
C MET A 1 -26.93 42.91 -1.17
N LYS A 2 -27.27 44.01 -1.85
CA LYS A 2 -27.64 45.27 -1.19
C LYS A 2 -29.14 45.35 -0.90
N CYS A 3 -29.51 45.77 0.31
CA CYS A 3 -30.91 46.01 0.66
C CYS A 3 -31.47 47.19 -0.15
N PRO A 4 -32.58 47.04 -0.89
CA PRO A 4 -33.16 48.12 -1.68
C PRO A 4 -33.77 49.25 -0.84
N LYS A 5 -33.99 49.01 0.47
CA LYS A 5 -34.62 49.99 1.37
C LYS A 5 -33.61 50.83 2.15
N CYS A 6 -32.51 50.23 2.63
CA CYS A 6 -31.52 50.94 3.47
C CYS A 6 -30.07 50.82 2.98
N GLY A 7 -29.80 50.09 1.90
CA GLY A 7 -28.47 49.98 1.30
C GLY A 7 -27.49 49.01 1.98
N SER A 8 -27.83 48.38 3.11
CA SER A 8 -26.94 47.45 3.83
C SER A 8 -26.53 46.23 2.98
N GLU A 9 -25.30 45.74 3.13
CA GLU A 9 -24.71 44.68 2.27
C GLU A 9 -24.99 43.23 2.71
N THR A 10 -25.53 43.03 3.91
CA THR A 10 -25.84 41.72 4.48
C THR A 10 -27.36 41.54 4.55
N ALA A 11 -27.91 40.59 3.79
CA ALA A 11 -29.31 40.18 3.89
C ALA A 11 -29.37 38.67 4.04
N THR A 12 -30.18 38.18 4.99
CA THR A 12 -30.29 36.75 5.30
C THR A 12 -31.35 36.10 4.42
N LEU A 13 -31.07 34.90 3.90
CA LEU A 13 -32.01 34.15 3.07
C LEU A 13 -33.06 33.47 3.96
N VAL A 14 -34.34 33.81 3.78
CA VAL A 14 -35.45 33.31 4.60
C VAL A 14 -36.18 32.15 3.94
N LYS A 15 -36.40 32.25 2.62
CA LYS A 15 -37.15 31.24 1.87
C LYS A 15 -36.76 31.25 0.41
N THR A 16 -36.66 30.08 -0.19
CA THR A 16 -36.44 29.91 -1.63
C THR A 16 -37.59 29.16 -2.28
N TRP A 17 -37.82 29.41 -3.56
CA TRP A 17 -38.67 28.60 -4.42
C TRP A 17 -38.20 28.70 -5.87
N THR A 18 -38.51 27.66 -6.65
CA THR A 18 -38.17 27.60 -8.08
C THR A 18 -39.29 28.23 -8.89
N ILE A 19 -38.94 29.14 -9.82
CA ILE A 19 -39.89 29.67 -10.79
C ILE A 19 -39.64 28.98 -12.13
N SER A 20 -40.60 28.14 -12.53
CA SER A 20 -40.62 27.55 -13.87
C SER A 20 -41.04 28.61 -14.90
N PRO A 21 -40.41 28.65 -16.09
CA PRO A 21 -40.84 29.54 -17.16
C PRO A 21 -42.24 29.17 -17.65
N ARG A 22 -43.01 30.17 -18.11
CA ARG A 22 -44.36 29.94 -18.67
C ARG A 22 -44.33 29.32 -20.07
N LYS A 23 -43.21 29.44 -20.77
CA LYS A 23 -42.96 28.83 -22.08
C LYS A 23 -41.63 28.08 -22.07
N PRO A 24 -41.56 26.87 -22.64
CA PRO A 24 -40.32 26.07 -22.65
C PRO A 24 -39.17 26.73 -23.44
N GLU A 25 -39.45 27.71 -24.31
CA GLU A 25 -38.45 28.44 -25.09
C GLU A 25 -37.81 29.64 -24.34
N GLU A 26 -38.37 30.07 -23.20
CA GLU A 26 -37.97 31.30 -22.48
C GLU A 26 -36.85 31.11 -21.41
N GLY A 27 -36.26 29.91 -21.31
CA GLY A 27 -35.01 29.69 -20.56
C GLY A 27 -35.11 28.72 -19.38
N THR A 28 -34.02 28.58 -18.63
CA THR A 28 -33.89 27.64 -17.50
C THR A 28 -34.67 28.10 -16.26
N PRO A 29 -35.20 27.18 -15.43
CA PRO A 29 -35.85 27.54 -14.17
C PRO A 29 -34.91 28.34 -13.27
N LYS A 30 -35.39 29.47 -12.73
CA LYS A 30 -34.61 30.37 -11.86
C LYS A 30 -34.98 30.15 -10.40
N LEU A 31 -33.98 30.04 -9.53
CA LEU A 31 -34.17 30.03 -8.08
C LEU A 31 -34.36 31.47 -7.57
N MET A 32 -35.52 31.73 -6.97
CA MET A 32 -35.83 33.00 -6.32
C MET A 32 -35.78 32.83 -4.80
N GLY A 33 -35.20 33.81 -4.12
CA GLY A 33 -35.11 33.88 -2.67
C GLY A 33 -35.79 35.13 -2.12
N ILE A 34 -36.47 35.01 -0.97
CA ILE A 34 -36.80 36.14 -0.11
C ILE A 34 -35.66 36.34 0.87
N PHE A 35 -35.16 37.57 0.91
CA PHE A 35 -34.14 38.03 1.82
C PHE A 35 -34.74 39.00 2.83
N GLU A 36 -34.30 38.92 4.07
CA GLU A 36 -34.67 39.85 5.14
C GLU A 36 -33.45 40.68 5.51
N CYS A 37 -33.63 42.00 5.54
CA CYS A 37 -32.58 42.92 5.92
C CYS A 37 -32.48 42.99 7.45
N PRO A 38 -31.32 42.68 8.07
CA PRO A 38 -31.16 42.76 9.51
C PRO A 38 -31.16 44.20 10.05
N ASN A 39 -30.95 45.21 9.18
CA ASN A 39 -30.87 46.62 9.58
C ASN A 39 -32.24 47.34 9.56
N CYS A 40 -33.16 46.93 8.69
CA CYS A 40 -34.46 47.59 8.54
C CYS A 40 -35.65 46.63 8.41
N GLU A 41 -35.41 45.34 8.64
CA GLU A 41 -36.37 44.21 8.62
C GLU A 41 -37.16 44.09 7.31
N ALA A 42 -36.72 44.76 6.25
CA ALA A 42 -37.39 44.73 4.97
C ALA A 42 -37.18 43.38 4.29
N LYS A 43 -38.30 42.77 3.86
CA LYS A 43 -38.31 41.55 3.07
C LYS A 43 -38.34 41.88 1.58
N PHE A 44 -37.37 41.40 0.81
CA PHE A 44 -37.30 41.64 -0.63
C PHE A 44 -36.93 40.37 -1.38
N ARG A 45 -37.29 40.30 -2.67
CA ARG A 45 -37.03 39.13 -3.52
C ARG A 45 -35.82 39.38 -4.40
N ALA A 46 -34.94 38.40 -4.51
CA ALA A 46 -33.82 38.44 -5.44
C ALA A 46 -33.51 37.04 -5.99
N ILE A 47 -32.87 36.98 -7.16
CA ILE A 47 -32.43 35.72 -7.76
C ILE A 47 -31.28 35.17 -6.93
N VAL A 48 -31.39 33.91 -6.51
CA VAL A 48 -30.29 33.20 -5.88
C VAL A 48 -29.41 32.68 -7.00
N GLU A 49 -28.30 33.36 -7.27
CA GLU A 49 -27.25 32.79 -8.11
C GLU A 49 -26.65 31.61 -7.35
N GLU A 50 -26.87 30.40 -7.84
CA GLU A 50 -26.10 29.24 -7.38
C GLU A 50 -24.64 29.50 -7.73
N ALA A 51 -23.87 29.96 -6.75
CA ALA A 51 -22.43 29.90 -6.84
C ALA A 51 -22.08 28.42 -7.02
N LYS A 52 -21.65 28.02 -8.21
CA LYS A 52 -20.87 26.79 -8.38
C LYS A 52 -19.60 26.99 -7.56
N SER A 53 -19.64 26.58 -6.29
CA SER A 53 -18.58 26.85 -5.34
C SER A 53 -17.30 26.19 -5.81
N GLU A 54 -16.18 26.91 -5.73
CA GLU A 54 -14.81 26.42 -6.00
C GLU A 54 -14.50 25.15 -5.21
N GLU A 55 -15.18 24.92 -4.09
CA GLU A 55 -15.14 23.69 -3.29
C GLU A 55 -15.48 22.43 -4.11
N THR A 56 -16.42 22.50 -5.05
CA THR A 56 -16.78 21.34 -5.89
C THR A 56 -15.66 20.94 -6.85
N VAL A 57 -14.89 21.92 -7.34
CA VAL A 57 -13.70 21.70 -8.18
C VAL A 57 -12.54 21.17 -7.32
N SER A 58 -12.40 21.67 -6.09
CA SER A 58 -11.39 21.21 -5.12
C SER A 58 -11.56 19.73 -4.75
N ILE A 59 -12.77 19.29 -4.40
CA ILE A 59 -13.05 17.89 -4.04
C ILE A 59 -12.81 16.96 -5.23
N LYS A 60 -13.22 17.36 -6.44
CA LYS A 60 -13.01 16.55 -7.65
C LYS A 60 -11.52 16.29 -7.92
N ASN A 61 -10.67 17.30 -7.72
CA ASN A 61 -9.22 17.16 -7.85
C ASN A 61 -8.62 16.24 -6.77
N MET A 62 -9.09 16.34 -5.52
CA MET A 62 -8.66 15.45 -4.44
C MET A 62 -9.03 13.99 -4.74
N VAL A 63 -10.25 13.75 -5.24
CA VAL A 63 -10.72 12.40 -5.62
C VAL A 63 -9.84 11.80 -6.71
N GLU A 64 -9.45 12.59 -7.72
CA GLU A 64 -8.61 12.09 -8.80
C GLU A 64 -7.20 11.72 -8.31
N ARG A 65 -6.61 12.54 -7.42
CA ARG A 65 -5.33 12.22 -6.76
C ARG A 65 -5.41 10.92 -5.96
N ILE A 66 -6.51 10.70 -5.22
CA ILE A 66 -6.72 9.47 -4.45
C ILE A 66 -6.80 8.24 -5.38
N LYS A 67 -7.46 8.35 -6.54
CA LYS A 67 -7.51 7.25 -7.51
C LYS A 67 -6.13 6.88 -8.04
N VAL A 68 -5.30 7.87 -8.37
CA VAL A 68 -3.92 7.65 -8.84
C VAL A 68 -3.11 6.93 -7.77
N ILE A 69 -3.11 7.44 -6.53
CA ILE A 69 -2.41 6.83 -5.40
C ILE A 69 -2.88 5.39 -5.16
N LYS A 70 -4.20 5.15 -5.23
CA LYS A 70 -4.77 3.80 -5.09
C LYS A 70 -4.26 2.85 -6.17
N GLY A 71 -4.13 3.32 -7.41
CA GLY A 71 -3.58 2.56 -8.53
C GLY A 71 -2.10 2.19 -8.31
N GLU A 72 -1.28 3.17 -7.94
CA GLU A 72 0.16 2.99 -7.67
C GLU A 72 0.41 2.01 -6.50
N LEU A 73 -0.39 2.12 -5.43
CA LEU A 73 -0.34 1.19 -4.30
C LEU A 73 -0.72 -0.23 -4.71
N MET A 74 -1.77 -0.40 -5.53
CA MET A 74 -2.16 -1.71 -6.03
C MET A 74 -1.06 -2.35 -6.89
N GLN A 75 -0.38 -1.56 -7.73
CA GLN A 75 0.73 -2.05 -8.54
C GLN A 75 1.93 -2.45 -7.67
N THR A 76 2.27 -1.64 -6.68
CA THR A 76 3.36 -1.93 -5.74
C THR A 76 3.07 -3.19 -4.93
N LEU A 77 1.83 -3.35 -4.44
CA LEU A 77 1.41 -4.55 -3.73
C LEU A 77 1.50 -5.80 -4.60
N LYS A 78 1.11 -5.71 -5.89
CA LYS A 78 1.26 -6.80 -6.85
C LYS A 78 2.74 -7.19 -7.03
N ASN A 79 3.60 -6.21 -7.27
CA ASN A 79 5.04 -6.43 -7.44
C ASN A 79 5.68 -7.07 -6.20
N LEU A 80 5.29 -6.61 -4.99
CA LEU A 80 5.79 -7.18 -3.74
C LEU A 80 5.33 -8.63 -3.55
N ARG A 81 4.06 -8.95 -3.86
CA ARG A 81 3.56 -10.34 -3.80
C ARG A 81 4.31 -11.27 -4.75
N GLU A 82 4.60 -10.80 -5.97
CA GLU A 82 5.39 -11.56 -6.94
C GLU A 82 6.83 -11.80 -6.43
N LYS A 83 7.50 -10.77 -5.89
CA LYS A 83 8.83 -10.92 -5.28
C LYS A 83 8.84 -11.86 -4.07
N ILE A 84 7.81 -11.81 -3.22
CA ILE A 84 7.70 -12.74 -2.09
C ILE A 84 7.61 -14.18 -2.62
N LYS A 85 6.79 -14.41 -3.64
CA LYS A 85 6.64 -15.75 -4.25
C LYS A 85 7.96 -16.26 -4.84
N THR A 86 8.73 -15.41 -5.53
CA THR A 86 10.05 -15.82 -6.07
C THR A 86 11.03 -16.14 -4.93
N LEU A 87 11.10 -15.30 -3.90
CA LEU A 87 11.98 -15.52 -2.74
C LEU A 87 11.61 -16.80 -1.98
N GLU A 88 10.32 -17.11 -1.84
CA GLU A 88 9.86 -18.35 -1.22
C GLU A 88 10.34 -19.58 -2.01
N THR A 89 10.26 -19.54 -3.34
CA THR A 89 10.78 -20.63 -4.18
C THR A 89 12.30 -20.77 -4.09
N GLU A 90 13.04 -19.67 -4.14
CA GLU A 90 14.50 -19.65 -4.00
C GLU A 90 14.93 -20.22 -2.65
N ARG A 91 14.25 -19.81 -1.56
CA ARG A 91 14.48 -20.36 -0.21
C ARG A 91 14.32 -21.88 -0.19
N THR A 92 13.24 -22.41 -0.77
CA THR A 92 13.02 -23.87 -0.78
C THR A 92 14.09 -24.61 -1.59
N ASN A 93 14.53 -24.05 -2.71
CA ASN A 93 15.59 -24.64 -3.53
C ASN A 93 16.93 -24.64 -2.78
N LEU A 94 17.30 -23.53 -2.14
CA LEU A 94 18.53 -23.43 -1.35
C LEU A 94 18.54 -24.40 -0.17
N MET A 95 17.39 -24.57 0.52
CA MET A 95 17.27 -25.56 1.59
C MET A 95 17.53 -26.99 1.09
N ILE A 96 17.04 -27.33 -0.10
CA ILE A 96 17.29 -28.64 -0.72
C ILE A 96 18.78 -28.80 -1.07
N GLU A 97 19.43 -27.75 -1.58
CA GLU A 97 20.85 -27.78 -1.93
C GLU A 97 21.73 -27.95 -0.69
N ILE A 98 21.44 -27.21 0.40
CA ILE A 98 22.14 -27.36 1.69
C ILE A 98 22.04 -28.80 2.19
N GLU A 99 20.85 -29.40 2.15
CA GLU A 99 20.63 -30.78 2.61
C GLU A 99 21.41 -31.80 1.76
N LYS A 100 21.47 -31.60 0.44
CA LYS A 100 22.28 -32.44 -0.46
C LYS A 100 23.77 -32.32 -0.15
N LEU A 101 24.27 -31.11 0.02
CA LEU A 101 25.68 -30.87 0.34
C LEU A 101 26.05 -31.45 1.70
N LYS A 102 25.16 -31.31 2.69
CA LYS A 102 25.33 -31.90 4.02
C LYS A 102 25.44 -33.43 3.95
N LYS A 103 24.51 -34.11 3.25
CA LYS A 103 24.57 -35.57 3.07
C LYS A 103 25.84 -36.03 2.36
N ALA A 104 26.28 -35.28 1.34
CA ALA A 104 27.52 -35.58 0.63
C ALA A 104 28.77 -35.39 1.51
N ALA A 105 28.76 -34.40 2.40
CA ALA A 105 29.84 -34.21 3.37
C ALA A 105 29.84 -35.32 4.43
N GLU A 106 28.68 -35.67 4.98
CA GLU A 106 28.53 -36.75 5.97
C GLU A 106 28.99 -38.10 5.42
N SER A 107 28.62 -38.43 4.17
CA SER A 107 29.05 -39.69 3.54
C SER A 107 30.56 -39.74 3.31
N ARG A 108 31.17 -38.61 2.94
CA ARG A 108 32.64 -38.49 2.78
C ARG A 108 33.36 -38.63 4.11
N VAL A 109 32.84 -37.99 5.17
CA VAL A 109 33.41 -38.12 6.52
C VAL A 109 33.36 -39.58 6.98
N SER A 110 32.20 -40.24 6.83
CA SER A 110 32.05 -41.65 7.21
C SER A 110 33.00 -42.58 6.44
N ALA A 111 33.17 -42.36 5.12
CA ALA A 111 34.12 -43.11 4.31
C ALA A 111 35.56 -42.91 4.81
N LEU A 112 36.00 -41.67 4.99
CA LEU A 112 37.35 -41.34 5.47
C LEU A 112 37.60 -41.87 6.89
N GLU A 113 36.63 -41.79 7.79
CA GLU A 113 36.73 -42.36 9.14
C GLU A 113 36.95 -43.88 9.08
N SER A 114 36.24 -44.58 8.19
CA SER A 114 36.43 -46.02 8.00
C SER A 114 37.82 -46.36 7.43
N GLU A 115 38.31 -45.60 6.45
CA GLU A 115 39.65 -45.76 5.89
C GLU A 115 40.74 -45.52 6.94
N VAL A 116 40.62 -44.44 7.72
CA VAL A 116 41.55 -44.15 8.82
C VAL A 116 41.54 -45.27 9.86
N ASN A 117 40.37 -45.83 10.18
CA ASN A 117 40.27 -46.94 11.13
C ASN A 117 40.96 -48.20 10.58
N MET A 118 40.75 -48.54 9.31
CA MET A 118 41.43 -49.67 8.66
C MET A 118 42.95 -49.48 8.67
N LEU A 119 43.43 -48.29 8.29
CA LEU A 119 44.86 -47.97 8.30
C LEU A 119 45.47 -48.04 9.71
N ARG A 120 44.73 -47.61 10.75
CA ARG A 120 45.18 -47.75 12.14
C ARG A 120 45.36 -49.21 12.54
N GLU A 121 44.43 -50.09 12.18
CA GLU A 121 44.52 -51.52 12.45
C GLU A 121 45.63 -52.21 11.63
N GLU A 122 45.84 -51.81 10.38
CA GLU A 122 46.96 -52.29 9.56
C GLU A 122 48.31 -51.89 10.16
N VAL A 123 48.46 -50.62 10.56
CA VAL A 123 49.68 -50.12 11.22
C VAL A 123 49.94 -50.90 12.51
N LYS A 124 48.90 -51.16 13.32
CA LYS A 124 49.02 -51.97 14.53
C LYS A 124 49.47 -53.40 14.23
N SER A 125 48.86 -54.04 13.25
CA SER A 125 49.20 -55.41 12.84
C SER A 125 50.64 -55.52 12.32
N LEU A 126 51.08 -54.56 11.50
CA LEU A 126 52.46 -54.50 11.00
C LEU A 126 53.47 -54.26 12.14
N ARG A 127 53.12 -53.41 13.10
CA ARG A 127 53.95 -53.13 14.28
C ARG A 127 54.15 -54.39 15.13
N GLU A 128 53.08 -55.14 15.38
CA GLU A 128 53.12 -56.42 16.09
C GLU A 128 54.00 -57.45 15.36
N LEU A 129 53.87 -57.55 14.03
CA LEU A 129 54.66 -58.48 13.21
C LEU A 129 56.16 -58.15 13.18
N LEU A 130 56.51 -56.86 13.23
CA LEU A 130 57.89 -56.38 13.26
C LEU A 130 58.50 -56.33 14.67
N GLY A 131 57.72 -56.63 15.72
CA GLY A 131 58.21 -56.66 17.11
C GLY A 131 58.53 -55.29 17.71
N TYR A 132 58.00 -54.20 17.16
CA TYR A 132 58.16 -52.86 17.72
C TYR A 132 57.23 -52.67 18.94
N VAL A 133 57.78 -52.80 20.14
CA VAL A 133 57.07 -52.45 21.39
C VAL A 133 56.94 -50.93 21.46
N GLU A 134 55.75 -50.43 21.80
CA GLU A 134 55.53 -49.01 22.05
C GLU A 134 56.48 -48.50 23.13
N GLU A 135 57.48 -47.69 22.75
CA GLU A 135 58.07 -46.74 23.69
C GLU A 135 56.97 -45.72 23.99
N LYS A 136 56.27 -45.93 25.12
CA LYS A 136 55.39 -44.91 25.69
C LYS A 136 56.25 -43.71 26.03
N GLU A 137 56.21 -42.68 25.18
CA GLU A 137 56.72 -41.36 25.54
C GLU A 137 56.02 -40.91 26.83
N LYS A 138 56.85 -40.58 27.83
CA LYS A 138 56.44 -40.10 29.16
C LYS A 138 55.93 -38.67 29.11
#